data_AF-A0A9X4CHC0-F1
#
_entry.id   AF-A0A9X4CHC0-F1
#
_cell.length_a   1.000
_cell.length_b   1.000
_cell.length_c   1.000
_cell.angle_alpha   90.00
_cell.angle_beta   90.00
_cell.angle_gamma   90.00
#
_symmetry.space_group_name_H-M   'P 1'
#
loop_
_entity.id
_entity.type
_entity.pdbx_description
1 polymer ?
#
loop_
_entity_poly.entity_id
_entity_poly.type
_entity_poly.pdbx_seq_one_letter_code
_entity_poly.pdbx_strand_id
1 'polypeptide(L)'
;MSFLDEIDDEIRNAGLNRAVALADTPRIFDWLVTTFSFQGISDRVARDYINKHGAASWSAIEASERNAPSCPKLRSYWHFEGCRYDKTSFTCAEPDHIDACPLPSPQLRNGRLNQTAYSLFLFVRDLADGDLVRWIDGQLDSAKGETTSELEAARQEALVGPLRNIYGVSDKILMMTLSTLLIGARKQRPIWFETGKAMISVDTLVHNWLIRTGILHDCGIPHAYGAACYGPSGCAEIIRTVADRIDARAWNPEFPKRFARWVQNAIWRFCAGDGLNLCNGNRIDDRRACQIGYCHLYQRCSRTPLKSQKNTI
;
A
#
# COMPACT_ATOMS: atom_id res chain seq x y z
N MET A 1 16.68 -2.50 15.85
CA MET A 1 15.46 -1.72 15.56
C MET A 1 14.37 -2.73 15.23
N SER A 2 13.29 -2.71 16.00
CA SER A 2 12.12 -3.56 15.80
C SER A 2 11.23 -3.01 14.68
N PHE A 3 10.25 -3.81 14.21
CA PHE A 3 9.29 -3.35 13.21
C PHE A 3 8.42 -2.17 13.70
N LEU A 4 8.07 -2.13 15.00
CA LEU A 4 7.36 -0.98 15.56
C LEU A 4 8.27 0.25 15.65
N ASP A 5 9.57 0.08 15.93
CA ASP A 5 10.52 1.19 15.98
C ASP A 5 10.67 1.82 14.58
N GLU A 6 10.75 0.99 13.52
CA GLU A 6 10.83 1.46 12.13
C GLU A 6 9.58 2.29 11.75
N ILE A 7 8.38 1.82 12.14
CA ILE A 7 7.14 2.57 11.92
C ILE A 7 7.12 3.86 12.76
N ASP A 8 7.54 3.81 14.01
CA ASP A 8 7.60 5.00 14.88
C ASP A 8 8.54 6.06 14.33
N ASP A 9 9.68 5.63 13.78
CA ASP A 9 10.65 6.51 13.14
C ASP A 9 10.07 7.15 11.88
N GLU A 10 9.40 6.37 11.02
CA GLU A 10 8.73 6.89 9.83
C GLU A 10 7.64 7.92 10.19
N ILE A 11 6.75 7.56 11.11
CA ILE A 11 5.61 8.37 11.54
C ILE A 11 6.07 9.66 12.22
N ARG A 12 7.16 9.59 13.01
CA ARG A 12 7.76 10.76 13.66
C ARG A 12 8.42 11.68 12.64
N ASN A 13 9.23 11.13 11.73
CA ASN A 13 9.91 11.92 10.69
C ASN A 13 8.91 12.58 9.73
N ALA A 14 7.81 11.89 9.42
CA ALA A 14 6.71 12.44 8.63
C ALA A 14 5.80 13.41 9.41
N GLY A 15 5.94 13.53 10.75
CA GLY A 15 5.09 14.39 11.58
C GLY A 15 3.66 13.87 11.74
N LEU A 16 3.41 12.60 11.40
CA LEU A 16 2.07 12.00 11.34
C LEU A 16 1.45 11.79 12.73
N ASN A 17 2.28 11.62 13.77
CA ASN A 17 1.78 11.56 15.16
C ASN A 17 0.97 12.79 15.54
N ARG A 18 1.50 13.99 15.24
CA ARG A 18 0.80 15.25 15.50
C ARG A 18 -0.37 15.42 14.53
N ALA A 19 -0.20 15.00 13.28
CA ALA A 19 -1.24 15.15 12.27
C ALA A 19 -2.50 14.35 12.64
N VAL A 20 -2.34 13.10 13.07
CA VAL A 20 -3.46 12.28 13.56
C VAL A 20 -4.09 12.88 14.82
N ALA A 21 -3.27 13.35 15.77
CA ALA A 21 -3.76 13.95 17.02
C ALA A 21 -4.66 15.18 16.79
N LEU A 22 -4.32 15.97 15.77
CA LEU A 22 -4.97 17.25 15.47
C LEU A 22 -5.96 17.18 14.28
N ALA A 23 -6.20 15.98 13.73
CA ALA A 23 -6.96 15.82 12.49
C ALA A 23 -6.44 16.70 11.33
N ASP A 24 -5.11 16.82 11.21
CA ASP A 24 -4.42 17.56 10.12
C ASP A 24 -4.45 16.73 8.83
N THR A 25 -5.60 16.75 8.15
CA THR A 25 -5.81 16.13 6.84
C THR A 25 -4.73 16.52 5.82
N PRO A 26 -4.37 17.82 5.63
CA PRO A 26 -3.34 18.21 4.68
C PRO A 26 -2.03 17.45 4.84
N ARG A 27 -1.55 17.29 6.09
CA ARG A 27 -0.29 16.59 6.35
C ARG A 27 -0.36 15.10 6.03
N ILE A 28 -1.49 14.45 6.34
CA ILE A 28 -1.70 13.03 6.02
C ILE A 28 -1.82 12.85 4.51
N PHE A 29 -2.54 13.74 3.82
CA PHE A 29 -2.66 13.74 2.36
C PHE A 29 -1.31 13.83 1.67
N ASP A 30 -0.46 14.80 2.04
CA ASP A 30 0.85 15.00 1.43
C ASP A 30 1.73 13.74 1.57
N TRP A 31 1.67 13.09 2.73
CA TRP A 31 2.38 11.83 2.97
C TRP A 31 1.81 10.69 2.13
N LEU A 32 0.48 10.55 2.03
CA LEU A 32 -0.16 9.53 1.18
C LEU A 32 0.24 9.67 -0.29
N VAL A 33 0.18 10.89 -0.85
CA VAL A 33 0.58 11.15 -2.25
C VAL A 33 2.06 10.84 -2.48
N THR A 34 2.91 11.17 -1.51
CA THR A 34 4.33 10.81 -1.53
C THR A 34 4.52 9.29 -1.57
N THR A 35 3.84 8.55 -0.69
CA THR A 35 3.96 7.09 -0.63
C THR A 35 3.40 6.42 -1.88
N PHE A 36 2.28 6.93 -2.43
CA PHE A 36 1.72 6.44 -3.70
C PHE A 36 2.65 6.67 -4.88
N SER A 37 3.55 7.65 -4.78
CA SER A 37 4.58 7.88 -5.79
C SER A 37 5.65 6.80 -5.80
N PHE A 38 5.77 5.90 -4.82
CA PHE A 38 6.74 4.79 -4.91
C PHE A 38 6.29 3.65 -5.85
N GLN A 39 5.03 3.66 -6.31
CA GLN A 39 4.51 2.56 -7.13
C GLN A 39 5.18 2.46 -8.52
N GLY A 40 5.51 1.23 -8.93
CA GLY A 40 5.93 0.90 -10.29
C GLY A 40 7.39 1.25 -10.65
N ILE A 41 8.17 1.78 -9.70
CA ILE A 41 9.60 2.08 -9.86
C ILE A 41 10.34 1.79 -8.54
N SER A 42 11.67 1.84 -8.55
CA SER A 42 12.44 1.75 -7.30
C SER A 42 12.24 3.00 -6.45
N ASP A 43 12.17 2.82 -5.13
CA ASP A 43 12.06 3.90 -4.14
C ASP A 43 13.11 5.00 -4.33
N ARG A 44 14.36 4.62 -4.63
CA ARG A 44 15.45 5.58 -4.88
C ARG A 44 15.12 6.55 -6.02
N VAL A 45 14.75 6.03 -7.18
CA VAL A 45 14.37 6.84 -8.35
C VAL A 45 13.19 7.76 -8.04
N ALA A 46 12.19 7.26 -7.30
CA ALA A 46 11.05 8.07 -6.88
C ALA A 46 11.46 9.22 -5.95
N ARG A 47 12.31 8.94 -4.94
CA ARG A 47 12.83 9.95 -4.01
C ARG A 47 13.68 10.99 -4.74
N ASP A 48 14.58 10.56 -5.61
CA ASP A 48 15.43 11.47 -6.39
C ASP A 48 14.56 12.43 -7.25
N TYR A 49 13.48 11.91 -7.83
CA TYR A 49 12.53 12.72 -8.59
C TYR A 49 11.80 13.74 -7.70
N ILE A 50 11.24 13.30 -6.57
CA ILE A 50 10.52 14.17 -5.61
C ILE A 50 11.45 15.25 -5.05
N ASN A 51 12.69 14.90 -4.70
CA ASN A 51 13.68 15.86 -4.22
C ASN A 51 14.00 16.94 -5.26
N LYS A 52 13.99 16.58 -6.55
CA LYS A 52 14.29 17.49 -7.65
C LYS A 52 13.11 18.36 -8.09
N HIS A 53 11.90 17.80 -8.10
CA HIS A 53 10.71 18.41 -8.72
C HIS A 53 9.60 18.77 -7.72
N GLY A 54 9.76 18.39 -6.45
CA GLY A 54 8.74 18.49 -5.43
C GLY A 54 7.71 17.35 -5.51
N ALA A 55 6.71 17.44 -4.63
CA ALA A 55 5.52 16.59 -4.63
C ALA A 55 4.26 17.47 -4.78
N ALA A 56 3.15 16.86 -5.19
CA ALA A 56 1.86 17.53 -5.08
C ALA A 56 1.50 17.65 -3.60
N SER A 57 0.96 18.80 -3.22
CA SER A 57 0.54 19.06 -1.84
C SER A 57 -0.93 19.49 -1.79
N TRP A 58 -1.57 19.23 -0.65
CA TRP A 58 -2.93 19.67 -0.36
C TRP A 58 -3.08 21.16 -0.62
N SER A 59 -2.20 21.97 -0.02
CA SER A 59 -2.28 23.43 -0.10
C SER A 59 -2.24 23.98 -1.53
N ALA A 60 -1.41 23.39 -2.40
CA ALA A 60 -1.30 23.81 -3.79
C ALA A 60 -2.54 23.42 -4.61
N ILE A 61 -3.08 22.21 -4.40
CA ILE A 61 -4.31 21.77 -5.06
C ILE A 61 -5.51 22.59 -4.57
N GLU A 62 -5.64 22.77 -3.25
CA GLU A 62 -6.71 23.58 -2.64
C GLU A 62 -6.68 25.04 -3.12
N ALA A 63 -5.49 25.65 -3.20
CA ALA A 63 -5.35 27.00 -3.76
C ALA A 63 -5.78 27.07 -5.23
N SER A 64 -5.49 26.02 -6.01
CA SER A 64 -5.91 25.95 -7.40
C SER A 64 -7.43 25.79 -7.55
N GLU A 65 -8.06 24.99 -6.69
CA GLU A 65 -9.52 24.81 -6.65
C GLU A 65 -10.25 26.10 -6.23
N ARG A 66 -9.65 26.89 -5.33
CA ARG A 66 -10.18 28.22 -4.95
C ARG A 66 -10.26 29.21 -6.12
N ASN A 67 -9.50 28.99 -7.18
CA ASN A 67 -9.58 29.79 -8.40
C ASN A 67 -10.76 29.38 -9.31
N ALA A 68 -11.64 28.48 -8.84
CA ALA A 68 -12.83 28.02 -9.55
C ALA A 68 -12.53 27.53 -10.98
N PRO A 69 -11.74 26.44 -11.13
CA PRO A 69 -11.38 25.94 -12.45
C PRO A 69 -12.63 25.59 -13.27
N SER A 70 -12.63 25.97 -14.54
CA SER A 70 -13.79 25.78 -15.43
C SER A 70 -14.05 24.33 -15.81
N CYS A 71 -13.06 23.44 -15.64
CA CYS A 71 -13.15 22.05 -16.05
C CYS A 71 -14.22 21.30 -15.26
N PRO A 72 -15.26 20.73 -15.90
CA PRO A 72 -16.35 20.06 -15.19
C PRO A 72 -15.89 18.81 -14.45
N LYS A 73 -14.78 18.18 -14.88
CA LYS A 73 -14.18 17.01 -14.20
C LYS A 73 -13.66 17.32 -12.80
N LEU A 74 -13.36 18.58 -12.46
CA LEU A 74 -12.86 18.95 -11.13
C LEU A 74 -13.98 19.31 -10.14
N ARG A 75 -15.23 19.35 -10.60
CA ARG A 75 -16.39 19.74 -9.79
C ARG A 75 -16.58 18.86 -8.57
N SER A 76 -16.52 17.54 -8.74
CA SER A 76 -16.56 16.60 -7.62
C SER A 76 -15.81 15.31 -7.94
N TYR A 77 -15.57 14.51 -6.91
CA TYR A 77 -14.92 13.22 -6.98
C TYR A 77 -15.51 12.32 -8.07
N TRP A 78 -16.84 12.20 -8.12
CA TRP A 78 -17.50 11.37 -9.14
C TRP A 78 -17.45 11.97 -10.55
N HIS A 79 -17.41 13.31 -10.68
CA HIS A 79 -17.21 13.93 -11.99
C HIS A 79 -15.79 13.70 -12.52
N PHE A 80 -14.81 13.54 -11.64
CA PHE A 80 -13.41 13.31 -12.01
C PHE A 80 -13.19 11.99 -12.74
N GLU A 81 -14.11 11.03 -12.58
CA GLU A 81 -14.04 9.76 -13.28
C GLU A 81 -13.92 9.97 -14.80
N GLY A 82 -12.97 9.26 -15.40
CA GLY A 82 -12.68 9.39 -16.82
C GLY A 82 -12.03 10.72 -17.22
N CYS A 83 -11.35 11.44 -16.31
CA CYS A 83 -10.54 12.62 -16.66
C CYS A 83 -9.57 12.33 -17.82
N ARG A 84 -8.90 11.17 -17.79
CA ARG A 84 -8.02 10.65 -18.87
C ARG A 84 -6.89 11.61 -19.25
N TYR A 85 -6.38 12.41 -18.30
CA TYR A 85 -5.24 13.27 -18.58
C TYR A 85 -3.99 12.45 -18.93
N ASP A 86 -3.48 12.64 -20.14
CA ASP A 86 -2.18 12.15 -20.58
C ASP A 86 -1.18 13.30 -20.64
N LYS A 87 -0.08 13.15 -19.87
CA LYS A 87 0.95 14.18 -19.75
C LYS A 87 1.83 14.28 -21.00
N THR A 88 2.00 13.21 -21.76
CA THR A 88 2.90 13.17 -22.92
C THR A 88 2.25 13.82 -24.13
N SER A 89 1.00 13.44 -24.43
CA SER A 89 0.23 14.03 -25.52
C SER A 89 -0.43 15.35 -25.12
N PHE A 90 -0.46 15.69 -23.83
CA PHE A 90 -1.17 16.84 -23.29
C PHE A 90 -2.64 16.85 -23.74
N THR A 91 -3.33 15.74 -23.46
CA THR A 91 -4.75 15.55 -23.82
C THR A 91 -5.54 15.04 -22.61
N CYS A 92 -6.86 15.24 -22.64
CA CYS A 92 -7.77 14.72 -21.62
C CYS A 92 -9.19 14.56 -22.20
N ALA A 93 -10.16 14.16 -21.36
CA ALA A 93 -11.56 14.05 -21.76
C ALA A 93 -12.28 15.41 -21.94
N GLU A 94 -11.67 16.51 -21.50
CA GLU A 94 -12.21 17.86 -21.57
C GLU A 94 -11.19 18.83 -22.20
N PRO A 95 -10.88 18.68 -23.50
CA PRO A 95 -9.78 19.39 -24.15
C PRO A 95 -9.93 20.91 -24.12
N ASP A 96 -11.15 21.43 -24.22
CA ASP A 96 -11.43 22.88 -24.22
C ASP A 96 -11.06 23.57 -22.90
N HIS A 97 -10.79 22.80 -21.85
CA HIS A 97 -10.43 23.31 -20.52
C HIS A 97 -8.97 23.06 -20.14
N ILE A 98 -8.20 22.34 -20.95
CA ILE A 98 -6.89 21.81 -20.53
C ILE A 98 -5.86 22.91 -20.24
N ASP A 99 -5.86 24.00 -21.00
CA ASP A 99 -4.89 25.09 -20.88
C ASP A 99 -4.99 25.83 -19.53
N ALA A 100 -6.20 25.93 -18.99
CA ALA A 100 -6.47 26.54 -17.68
C ALA A 100 -6.69 25.50 -16.57
N CYS A 101 -6.59 24.21 -16.88
CA CYS A 101 -6.79 23.15 -15.91
C CYS A 101 -5.61 23.13 -14.93
N PRO A 102 -5.86 23.06 -13.60
CA PRO A 102 -4.76 23.02 -12.65
C PRO A 102 -4.11 21.62 -12.54
N LEU A 103 -4.78 20.56 -13.01
CA LEU A 103 -4.30 19.18 -12.92
C LEU A 103 -2.91 18.93 -13.55
N PRO A 104 -2.56 19.50 -14.71
CA PRO A 104 -1.21 19.40 -15.28
C PRO A 104 -0.10 20.06 -14.46
N SER A 105 -0.43 21.01 -13.56
CA SER A 105 0.54 21.89 -12.90
C SER A 105 1.56 21.18 -12.02
N PRO A 106 1.19 20.18 -11.19
CA PRO A 106 2.17 19.42 -10.42
C PRO A 106 3.18 18.73 -11.35
N GLN A 107 4.47 18.99 -11.14
CA GLN A 107 5.55 18.36 -11.90
C GLN A 107 5.84 16.94 -11.41
N LEU A 108 4.82 16.08 -11.33
CA LEU A 108 4.99 14.67 -10.98
C LEU A 108 5.52 13.88 -12.19
N ARG A 109 6.14 12.72 -11.95
CA ARG A 109 6.85 11.96 -13.01
C ARG A 109 5.98 11.57 -14.21
N ASN A 110 4.67 11.47 -14.05
CA ASN A 110 3.74 11.12 -15.11
C ASN A 110 2.33 11.64 -14.80
N GLY A 111 1.48 11.74 -15.82
CA GLY A 111 0.11 12.24 -15.69
C GLY A 111 -0.80 11.34 -14.85
N ARG A 112 -0.46 10.05 -14.69
CA ARG A 112 -1.16 9.15 -13.77
C ARG A 112 -1.05 9.63 -12.34
N LEU A 113 0.13 10.05 -11.88
CA LEU A 113 0.29 10.58 -10.52
C LEU A 113 -0.43 11.91 -10.32
N ASN A 114 -0.49 12.77 -11.35
CA ASN A 114 -1.29 13.99 -11.29
C ASN A 114 -2.75 13.64 -11.02
N GLN A 115 -3.29 12.68 -11.78
CA GLN A 115 -4.65 12.18 -11.57
C GLN A 115 -4.83 11.50 -10.22
N THR A 116 -3.84 10.75 -9.72
CA THR A 116 -3.89 10.15 -8.37
C THR A 116 -3.99 11.22 -7.28
N ALA A 117 -3.18 12.27 -7.35
CA ALA A 117 -3.20 13.35 -6.35
C ALA A 117 -4.54 14.11 -6.35
N TYR A 118 -5.05 14.48 -7.53
CA TYR A 118 -6.36 15.14 -7.64
C TYR A 118 -7.52 14.22 -7.25
N SER A 119 -7.47 12.94 -7.63
CA SER A 119 -8.50 11.98 -7.24
C SER A 119 -8.56 11.79 -5.72
N LEU A 120 -7.41 11.67 -5.04
CA LEU A 120 -7.36 11.62 -3.58
C LEU A 120 -7.84 12.94 -2.96
N PHE A 121 -7.49 14.09 -3.54
CA PHE A 121 -7.89 15.38 -3.00
C PHE A 121 -9.42 15.52 -3.04
N LEU A 122 -10.02 15.22 -4.19
CA LEU A 122 -11.47 15.26 -4.38
C LEU A 122 -12.17 14.21 -3.51
N PHE A 123 -11.58 13.01 -3.35
CA PHE A 123 -12.10 11.99 -2.43
C PHE A 123 -12.20 12.55 -1.01
N VAL A 124 -11.11 13.15 -0.52
CA VAL A 124 -11.06 13.67 0.84
C VAL A 124 -12.00 14.86 1.01
N ARG A 125 -12.03 15.78 0.04
CA ARG A 125 -12.93 16.94 0.05
C ARG A 125 -14.40 16.52 0.07
N ASP A 126 -14.80 15.60 -0.81
CA ASP A 126 -16.23 15.33 -1.07
C ASP A 126 -16.78 14.14 -0.29
N LEU A 127 -15.98 13.10 -0.05
CA LEU A 127 -16.42 11.86 0.61
C LEU A 127 -15.96 11.75 2.06
N ALA A 128 -14.87 12.45 2.42
CA ALA A 128 -14.41 12.56 3.80
C ALA A 128 -14.72 13.93 4.45
N ASP A 129 -15.47 14.80 3.77
CA ASP A 129 -15.85 16.14 4.26
C ASP A 129 -14.63 16.98 4.72
N GLY A 130 -13.49 16.81 4.04
CA GLY A 130 -12.22 17.45 4.39
C GLY A 130 -11.51 16.89 5.63
N ASP A 131 -12.09 15.92 6.34
CA ASP A 131 -11.54 15.34 7.57
C ASP A 131 -11.26 13.84 7.39
N LEU A 132 -10.05 13.53 6.92
CA LEU A 132 -9.63 12.15 6.68
C LEU A 132 -9.53 11.34 7.98
N VAL A 133 -9.15 11.96 9.11
CA VAL A 133 -9.02 11.25 10.39
C VAL A 133 -10.38 10.83 10.90
N ARG A 134 -11.35 11.76 10.92
CA ARG A 134 -12.73 11.47 11.30
C ARG A 134 -13.38 10.47 10.35
N TRP A 135 -13.08 10.55 9.06
CA TRP A 135 -13.56 9.56 8.10
C TRP A 135 -13.03 8.15 8.41
N ILE A 136 -11.72 8.01 8.68
CA ILE A 136 -11.13 6.71 9.09
C ILE A 136 -11.78 6.20 10.39
N ASP A 137 -11.90 7.06 11.41
CA ASP A 137 -12.57 6.72 12.68
C ASP A 137 -14.00 6.18 12.40
N GLY A 138 -14.78 6.89 11.59
CA GLY A 138 -16.15 6.49 11.22
C GLY A 138 -16.23 5.17 10.44
N GLN A 139 -15.30 4.90 9.50
CA GLN A 139 -15.26 3.61 8.79
C GLN A 139 -14.95 2.45 9.74
N LEU A 140 -13.99 2.63 10.65
CA LEU A 140 -13.55 1.57 11.56
C LEU A 140 -14.55 1.26 12.68
N ASP A 141 -15.27 2.29 13.15
CA ASP A 141 -16.29 2.16 14.20
C ASP A 141 -17.61 1.58 13.67
N SER A 142 -17.94 1.83 12.39
CA SER A 142 -19.16 1.32 11.78
C SER A 142 -19.05 -0.14 11.31
N ALA A 143 -17.84 -0.64 11.09
CA ALA A 143 -17.59 -2.02 10.69
C ALA A 143 -18.02 -3.02 11.78
N LYS A 144 -18.63 -4.13 11.36
CA LYS A 144 -19.14 -5.18 12.26
C LYS A 144 -18.66 -6.56 11.81
N GLY A 145 -18.44 -7.45 12.77
CA GLY A 145 -18.15 -8.87 12.55
C GLY A 145 -18.49 -9.67 13.81
N GLU A 146 -18.91 -10.92 13.65
CA GLU A 146 -19.31 -11.79 14.77
C GLU A 146 -18.10 -12.38 15.49
N THR A 147 -17.04 -12.63 14.73
CA THR A 147 -15.72 -13.06 15.21
C THR A 147 -14.67 -11.96 15.08
N THR A 148 -13.54 -12.09 15.78
CA THR A 148 -12.40 -11.16 15.64
C THR A 148 -11.88 -11.10 14.21
N SER A 149 -11.79 -12.25 13.52
CA SER A 149 -11.30 -12.32 12.14
C SER A 149 -12.25 -11.59 11.17
N GLU A 150 -13.56 -11.79 11.33
CA GLU A 150 -14.56 -11.09 10.52
C GLU A 150 -14.58 -9.60 10.78
N LEU A 151 -14.43 -9.16 12.04
CA LEU A 151 -14.36 -7.74 12.38
C LEU A 151 -13.10 -7.09 11.79
N GLU A 152 -11.94 -7.76 11.88
CA GLU A 152 -10.71 -7.29 11.24
C GLU A 152 -10.87 -7.17 9.72
N ALA A 153 -11.45 -8.18 9.06
CA ALA A 153 -11.71 -8.16 7.63
C ALA A 153 -12.70 -7.04 7.23
N ALA A 154 -13.79 -6.87 7.99
CA ALA A 154 -14.77 -5.82 7.76
C ALA A 154 -14.18 -4.42 7.91
N ARG A 155 -13.34 -4.19 8.93
CA ARG A 155 -12.61 -2.93 9.13
C ARG A 155 -11.63 -2.63 8.00
N GLN A 156 -10.91 -3.64 7.53
CA GLN A 156 -10.01 -3.48 6.38
C GLN A 156 -10.80 -3.09 5.13
N GLU A 157 -11.91 -3.78 4.86
CA GLU A 157 -12.73 -3.51 3.68
C GLU A 157 -13.44 -2.14 3.76
N ALA A 158 -13.88 -1.71 4.94
CA ALA A 158 -14.46 -0.38 5.14
C ALA A 158 -13.49 0.76 4.78
N LEU A 159 -12.18 0.54 4.93
CA LEU A 159 -11.17 1.50 4.46
C LEU A 159 -10.79 1.30 3.00
N VAL A 160 -10.43 0.07 2.63
CA VAL A 160 -9.85 -0.21 1.32
C VAL A 160 -10.91 -0.11 0.22
N GLY A 161 -12.13 -0.59 0.45
CA GLY A 161 -13.26 -0.55 -0.48
C GLY A 161 -13.49 0.82 -1.11
N PRO A 162 -13.75 1.86 -0.31
CA PRO A 162 -13.88 3.22 -0.82
C PRO A 162 -12.61 3.73 -1.51
N LEU A 163 -11.43 3.52 -0.90
CA LEU A 163 -10.15 4.04 -1.40
C LEU A 163 -9.67 3.36 -2.69
N ARG A 164 -10.16 2.17 -3.05
CA ARG A 164 -9.89 1.52 -4.35
C ARG A 164 -10.34 2.36 -5.55
N ASN A 165 -11.31 3.25 -5.33
CA ASN A 165 -11.81 4.12 -6.39
C ASN A 165 -10.88 5.31 -6.66
N ILE A 166 -9.88 5.57 -5.80
CA ILE A 166 -8.88 6.60 -6.06
C ILE A 166 -8.07 6.19 -7.28
N TYR A 167 -8.01 7.11 -8.25
CA TYR A 167 -7.39 6.84 -9.53
C TYR A 167 -5.95 6.35 -9.38
N GLY A 168 -5.73 5.14 -9.87
CA GLY A 168 -4.39 4.59 -10.04
C GLY A 168 -3.70 4.11 -8.76
N VAL A 169 -4.44 3.86 -7.69
CA VAL A 169 -3.91 3.24 -6.47
C VAL A 169 -4.37 1.78 -6.39
N SER A 170 -3.45 0.85 -6.12
CA SER A 170 -3.79 -0.58 -5.99
C SER A 170 -3.95 -1.00 -4.53
N ASP A 171 -4.69 -2.10 -4.29
CA ASP A 171 -4.87 -2.70 -2.96
C ASP A 171 -3.55 -2.93 -2.22
N LYS A 172 -2.50 -3.39 -2.93
CA LYS A 172 -1.17 -3.56 -2.34
C LYS A 172 -0.69 -2.26 -1.69
N ILE A 173 -0.77 -1.15 -2.43
CA ILE A 173 -0.28 0.16 -2.01
C ILE A 173 -1.16 0.72 -0.89
N LEU A 174 -2.48 0.56 -0.98
CA LEU A 174 -3.41 0.94 0.09
C LEU A 174 -3.10 0.17 1.37
N MET A 175 -3.06 -1.16 1.31
CA MET A 175 -2.76 -2.03 2.46
C MET A 175 -1.42 -1.68 3.10
N MET A 176 -0.38 -1.53 2.30
CA MET A 176 0.96 -1.18 2.78
C MET A 176 0.94 0.18 3.49
N THR A 177 0.45 1.21 2.83
CA THR A 177 0.51 2.60 3.31
C THR A 177 -0.40 2.79 4.53
N LEU A 178 -1.65 2.33 4.47
CA LEU A 178 -2.58 2.45 5.58
C LEU A 178 -2.09 1.67 6.79
N SER A 179 -1.55 0.46 6.62
CA SER A 179 -1.01 -0.29 7.77
C SER A 179 0.04 0.49 8.56
N THR A 180 0.94 1.20 7.87
CA THR A 180 1.98 2.02 8.51
C THR A 180 1.35 3.17 9.29
N LEU A 181 0.42 3.91 8.67
CA LEU A 181 -0.30 5.01 9.34
C LEU A 181 -1.05 4.53 10.58
N LEU A 182 -1.84 3.46 10.43
CA LEU A 182 -2.71 2.93 11.47
C LEU A 182 -1.91 2.34 12.65
N ILE A 183 -0.81 1.62 12.39
CA ILE A 183 0.08 1.11 13.44
C ILE A 183 0.86 2.25 14.11
N GLY A 184 1.27 3.25 13.34
CA GLY A 184 1.93 4.45 13.85
C GLY A 184 1.08 5.21 14.86
N ALA A 185 -0.21 5.31 14.59
CA ALA A 185 -1.17 5.99 15.45
C ALA A 185 -1.57 5.19 16.72
N ARG A 186 -1.00 3.99 16.95
CA ARG A 186 -1.46 3.05 18.00
C ARG A 186 -1.59 3.61 19.41
N LYS A 187 -0.75 4.58 19.78
CA LYS A 187 -0.78 5.23 21.10
C LYS A 187 -1.99 6.14 21.29
N GLN A 188 -2.59 6.62 20.21
CA GLN A 188 -3.68 7.60 20.19
C GLN A 188 -5.00 6.99 19.71
N ARG A 189 -4.92 5.96 18.87
CA ARG A 189 -6.05 5.30 18.21
C ARG A 189 -5.91 3.77 18.29
N PRO A 190 -6.34 3.12 19.39
CA PRO A 190 -6.23 1.67 19.55
C PRO A 190 -6.97 0.87 18.46
N ILE A 191 -8.13 1.34 18.00
CA ILE A 191 -8.90 0.68 16.93
C ILE A 191 -8.11 0.69 15.61
N TRP A 192 -7.38 1.76 15.32
CA TRP A 192 -6.51 1.84 14.14
C TRP A 192 -5.44 0.75 14.22
N PHE A 193 -4.80 0.61 15.37
CA PHE A 193 -3.78 -0.41 15.57
C PHE A 193 -4.32 -1.83 15.34
N GLU A 194 -5.50 -2.13 15.87
CA GLU A 194 -6.14 -3.44 15.70
C GLU A 194 -6.41 -3.76 14.21
N THR A 195 -6.81 -2.77 13.41
CA THR A 195 -6.95 -2.94 11.96
C THR A 195 -5.60 -3.05 11.27
N GLY A 196 -4.69 -2.10 11.53
CA GLY A 196 -3.41 -1.97 10.83
C GLY A 196 -2.50 -3.17 11.00
N LYS A 197 -2.49 -3.79 12.19
CA LYS A 197 -1.67 -4.99 12.46
C LYS A 197 -2.10 -6.22 11.66
N ALA A 198 -3.33 -6.24 11.15
CA ALA A 198 -3.90 -7.32 10.36
C ALA A 198 -3.85 -7.05 8.84
N MET A 199 -3.50 -5.84 8.40
CA MET A 199 -3.44 -5.46 6.99
C MET A 199 -2.20 -6.06 6.31
N ILE A 200 -2.37 -7.13 5.55
CA ILE A 200 -1.28 -7.79 4.82
C ILE A 200 -1.17 -7.18 3.43
N SER A 201 0.05 -6.82 3.01
CA SER A 201 0.34 -6.42 1.64
C SER A 201 1.11 -7.56 0.94
N VAL A 202 0.50 -8.21 -0.04
CA VAL A 202 1.16 -9.22 -0.87
C VAL A 202 1.64 -8.57 -2.15
N ASP A 203 2.95 -8.52 -2.34
CA ASP A 203 3.57 -8.14 -3.60
C ASP A 203 4.22 -9.34 -4.28
N THR A 204 4.88 -9.11 -5.42
CA THR A 204 5.52 -10.17 -6.18
C THR A 204 6.63 -10.87 -5.40
N LEU A 205 7.32 -10.20 -4.47
CA LEU A 205 8.35 -10.84 -3.65
C LEU A 205 7.72 -11.83 -2.67
N VAL A 206 6.70 -11.39 -1.93
CA VAL A 206 6.00 -12.24 -0.96
C VAL A 206 5.31 -13.42 -1.66
N HIS A 207 4.60 -13.15 -2.76
CA HIS A 207 3.92 -14.18 -3.53
C HIS A 207 4.91 -15.22 -4.09
N ASN A 208 6.00 -14.76 -4.72
CA ASN A 208 7.02 -15.64 -5.27
C ASN A 208 7.76 -16.44 -4.19
N TRP A 209 7.94 -15.87 -2.99
CA TRP A 209 8.51 -16.60 -1.86
C TRP A 209 7.62 -17.78 -1.45
N LEU A 210 6.30 -17.58 -1.37
CA LEU A 210 5.35 -18.66 -1.05
C LEU A 210 5.35 -19.76 -2.12
N ILE A 211 5.53 -19.43 -3.40
CA ILE A 211 5.67 -20.42 -4.48
C ILE A 211 7.01 -21.17 -4.36
N ARG A 212 8.14 -20.44 -4.32
CA ARG A 212 9.49 -21.04 -4.30
C ARG A 212 9.70 -21.97 -3.11
N THR A 213 9.11 -21.64 -1.97
CA THR A 213 9.19 -22.46 -0.77
C THR A 213 8.29 -23.68 -0.80
N GLY A 214 7.31 -23.75 -1.70
CA GLY A 214 6.28 -24.80 -1.75
C GLY A 214 5.06 -24.51 -0.87
N ILE A 215 5.12 -23.48 -0.01
CA ILE A 215 4.07 -23.17 0.96
C ILE A 215 2.72 -22.90 0.28
N LEU A 216 2.70 -22.18 -0.86
CA LEU A 216 1.43 -21.91 -1.55
C LEU A 216 0.78 -23.20 -2.09
N HIS A 217 1.59 -24.16 -2.52
CA HIS A 217 1.11 -25.45 -3.00
C HIS A 217 0.57 -26.31 -1.85
N ASP A 218 1.28 -26.34 -0.72
CA ASP A 218 0.96 -27.25 0.38
C ASP A 218 -0.15 -26.72 1.31
N CYS A 219 -0.29 -25.40 1.42
CA CYS A 219 -1.17 -24.75 2.41
C CYS A 219 -2.28 -23.90 1.81
N GLY A 220 -2.33 -23.74 0.48
CA GLY A 220 -3.31 -22.87 -0.17
C GLY A 220 -3.76 -23.39 -1.52
N ILE A 221 -4.35 -22.49 -2.31
CA ILE A 221 -4.74 -22.76 -3.70
C ILE A 221 -3.71 -22.11 -4.61
N PRO A 222 -2.98 -22.85 -5.47
CA PRO A 222 -2.09 -22.27 -6.46
C PRO A 222 -2.79 -21.24 -7.34
N HIS A 223 -2.19 -20.06 -7.48
CA HIS A 223 -2.74 -18.95 -8.27
C HIS A 223 -1.63 -18.07 -8.83
N ALA A 224 -1.95 -17.32 -9.89
CA ALA A 224 -1.09 -16.25 -10.37
C ALA A 224 -1.15 -15.04 -9.44
N TYR A 225 -0.06 -14.27 -9.38
CA TYR A 225 -0.02 -13.01 -8.63
C TYR A 225 -1.18 -12.09 -9.04
N GLY A 226 -1.93 -11.58 -8.05
CA GLY A 226 -3.06 -10.69 -8.29
C GLY A 226 -4.12 -10.77 -7.20
N ALA A 227 -5.37 -10.51 -7.55
CA ALA A 227 -6.50 -10.49 -6.60
C ALA A 227 -6.64 -11.80 -5.81
N ALA A 228 -6.34 -12.95 -6.43
CA ALA A 228 -6.38 -14.26 -5.77
C ALA A 228 -5.44 -14.37 -4.56
N CYS A 229 -4.40 -13.54 -4.45
CA CYS A 229 -3.53 -13.49 -3.27
C CYS A 229 -4.29 -13.11 -1.98
N TYR A 230 -5.41 -12.39 -2.11
CA TYR A 230 -6.22 -11.90 -1.00
C TYR A 230 -7.52 -12.68 -0.80
N GLY A 231 -7.84 -13.62 -1.70
CA GLY A 231 -9.02 -14.48 -1.59
C GLY A 231 -8.83 -15.64 -0.61
N PRO A 232 -9.89 -16.45 -0.42
CA PRO A 232 -9.84 -17.66 0.41
C PRO A 232 -8.71 -18.60 -0.02
N SER A 233 -7.97 -19.15 0.95
CA SER A 233 -6.78 -19.98 0.77
C SER A 233 -5.67 -19.31 -0.05
N GLY A 234 -5.70 -17.98 -0.17
CA GLY A 234 -4.70 -17.17 -0.84
C GLY A 234 -3.46 -16.89 0.02
N CYS A 235 -2.50 -16.16 -0.54
CA CYS A 235 -1.24 -15.80 0.12
C CYS A 235 -1.46 -15.09 1.48
N ALA A 236 -2.42 -14.16 1.54
CA ALA A 236 -2.69 -13.40 2.76
C ALA A 236 -3.26 -14.30 3.87
N GLU A 237 -4.14 -15.25 3.55
CA GLU A 237 -4.71 -16.16 4.54
C GLU A 237 -3.68 -17.16 5.10
N ILE A 238 -2.77 -17.64 4.25
CA ILE A 238 -1.62 -18.44 4.71
C ILE A 238 -0.82 -17.65 5.75
N ILE A 239 -0.51 -16.38 5.46
CA ILE A 239 0.26 -15.52 6.38
C ILE A 239 -0.51 -15.28 7.68
N ARG A 240 -1.83 -15.06 7.65
CA ARG A 240 -2.68 -14.96 8.86
C ARG A 240 -2.60 -16.23 9.70
N THR A 241 -2.75 -17.39 9.05
CA THR A 241 -2.69 -18.71 9.71
C THR A 241 -1.32 -18.94 10.36
N VAL A 242 -0.23 -18.53 9.71
CA VAL A 242 1.12 -18.59 10.29
C VAL A 242 1.23 -17.66 11.49
N ALA A 243 0.70 -16.43 11.38
CA ALA A 243 0.72 -15.46 12.47
C ALA A 243 -0.06 -15.93 13.71
N ASP A 244 -1.13 -16.71 13.54
CA ASP A 244 -1.88 -17.31 14.66
C ASP A 244 -1.07 -18.34 15.45
N ARG A 245 -0.05 -18.93 14.84
CA ARG A 245 0.82 -19.94 15.46
C ARG A 245 2.08 -19.34 16.09
N ILE A 246 2.28 -18.04 15.96
CA ILE A 246 3.48 -17.33 16.44
C ILE A 246 3.06 -16.36 17.54
N ASP A 247 3.61 -16.49 18.75
CA ASP A 247 3.46 -15.46 19.78
C ASP A 247 4.51 -14.36 19.56
N ALA A 248 4.13 -13.30 18.84
CA ALA A 248 5.07 -12.25 18.43
C ALA A 248 5.73 -11.53 19.63
N ARG A 249 5.15 -11.63 20.84
CA ARG A 249 5.73 -11.09 22.08
C ARG A 249 7.06 -11.74 22.47
N ALA A 250 7.31 -12.97 22.01
CA ALA A 250 8.59 -13.64 22.23
C ALA A 250 9.76 -12.95 21.52
N TRP A 251 9.49 -12.10 20.51
CA TRP A 251 10.51 -11.31 19.82
C TRP A 251 10.57 -9.86 20.30
N ASN A 252 9.42 -9.27 20.60
CA ASN A 252 9.32 -7.95 21.23
C ASN A 252 8.09 -7.94 22.15
N PRO A 253 8.24 -7.76 23.47
CA PRO A 253 7.11 -7.73 24.42
C PRO A 253 6.03 -6.69 24.11
N GLU A 254 6.35 -5.62 23.35
CA GLU A 254 5.39 -4.60 22.91
C GLU A 254 4.51 -5.06 21.73
N PHE A 255 4.86 -6.16 21.06
CA PHE A 255 4.07 -6.68 19.96
C PHE A 255 2.74 -7.26 20.48
N PRO A 256 1.66 -7.19 19.68
CA PRO A 256 0.47 -7.96 19.97
C PRO A 256 0.80 -9.45 19.83
N LYS A 257 0.13 -10.32 20.59
CA LYS A 257 0.36 -11.77 20.52
C LYS A 257 0.32 -12.29 19.07
N ARG A 258 -0.67 -11.83 18.29
CA ARG A 258 -0.80 -12.13 16.85
C ARG A 258 -0.52 -10.87 16.05
N PHE A 259 0.45 -10.94 15.13
CA PHE A 259 0.90 -9.77 14.36
C PHE A 259 1.15 -10.10 12.89
N ALA A 260 0.08 -10.27 12.11
CA ALA A 260 0.16 -10.75 10.72
C ALA A 260 0.93 -9.79 9.80
N ARG A 261 0.78 -8.46 9.98
CA ARG A 261 1.56 -7.45 9.25
C ARG A 261 3.07 -7.62 9.47
N TRP A 262 3.50 -7.92 10.69
CA TRP A 262 4.91 -8.14 11.01
C TRP A 262 5.44 -9.43 10.36
N VAL A 263 4.67 -10.52 10.37
CA VAL A 263 5.04 -11.77 9.67
C VAL A 263 5.20 -11.52 8.17
N GLN A 264 4.26 -10.80 7.56
CA GLN A 264 4.39 -10.37 6.16
C GLN A 264 5.69 -9.58 5.97
N ASN A 265 5.99 -8.61 6.85
CA ASN A 265 7.16 -7.75 6.70
C ASN A 265 8.46 -8.56 6.79
N ALA A 266 8.52 -9.54 7.70
CA ALA A 266 9.65 -10.45 7.80
C ALA A 266 9.90 -11.25 6.51
N ILE A 267 8.82 -11.76 5.89
CA ILE A 267 8.90 -12.43 4.57
C ILE A 267 9.42 -11.45 3.51
N TRP A 268 8.86 -10.24 3.47
CA TRP A 268 9.30 -9.23 2.52
C TRP A 268 10.79 -8.88 2.72
N ARG A 269 11.26 -8.64 3.95
CA ARG A 269 12.69 -8.36 4.25
C ARG A 269 13.61 -9.52 3.90
N PHE A 270 13.14 -10.76 4.02
CA PHE A 270 13.91 -11.92 3.56
C PHE A 270 14.18 -11.89 2.05
N CYS A 271 13.23 -11.36 1.28
CA CYS A 271 13.28 -11.29 -0.17
C CYS A 271 13.87 -9.98 -0.71
N ALA A 272 13.56 -8.84 -0.10
CA ALA A 272 13.82 -7.53 -0.65
C ALA A 272 15.33 -7.26 -0.82
N GLY A 273 15.69 -6.48 -1.84
CA GLY A 273 17.08 -6.19 -2.18
C GLY A 273 17.79 -5.33 -1.12
N ASP A 274 17.02 -4.49 -0.43
CA ASP A 274 17.40 -3.66 0.73
C ASP A 274 17.17 -4.39 2.07
N GLY A 275 16.66 -5.62 2.04
CA GLY A 275 16.62 -6.54 3.18
C GLY A 275 17.78 -7.53 3.16
N LEU A 276 17.48 -8.81 3.43
CA LEU A 276 18.47 -9.90 3.35
C LEU A 276 18.86 -10.26 1.92
N ASN A 277 18.06 -9.84 0.93
CA ASN A 277 18.34 -10.04 -0.48
C ASN A 277 18.66 -11.50 -0.82
N LEU A 278 17.84 -12.45 -0.31
CA LEU A 278 18.05 -13.90 -0.47
C LEU A 278 17.11 -14.51 -1.52
N CYS A 279 15.79 -14.41 -1.31
CA CYS A 279 14.80 -15.10 -2.14
C CYS A 279 14.15 -14.16 -3.17
N ASN A 280 14.93 -13.70 -4.15
CA ASN A 280 14.46 -12.81 -5.21
C ASN A 280 15.12 -13.13 -6.57
N GLY A 281 14.60 -12.50 -7.63
CA GLY A 281 15.07 -12.70 -9.00
C GLY A 281 16.47 -12.15 -9.30
N ASN A 282 17.07 -11.35 -8.41
CA ASN A 282 18.47 -10.93 -8.53
C ASN A 282 19.44 -12.02 -8.07
N ARG A 283 18.97 -12.99 -7.27
CA ARG A 283 19.79 -14.08 -6.71
C ARG A 283 19.45 -15.45 -7.28
N ILE A 284 18.22 -15.64 -7.73
CA ILE A 284 17.70 -16.94 -8.15
C ILE A 284 17.36 -16.90 -9.63
N ASP A 285 17.89 -17.86 -10.37
CA ASP A 285 17.47 -18.15 -11.73
C ASP A 285 16.19 -19.00 -11.70
N ASP A 286 15.04 -18.34 -11.90
CA ASP A 286 13.71 -18.94 -11.78
C ASP A 286 13.40 -20.06 -12.80
N ARG A 287 14.32 -20.41 -13.69
CA ARG A 287 14.20 -21.56 -14.63
C ARG A 287 14.68 -22.89 -14.03
N ARG A 288 15.29 -22.85 -12.84
CA ARG A 288 15.86 -24.02 -12.15
C ARG A 288 15.67 -23.92 -10.64
N ALA A 289 15.84 -25.04 -9.97
CA ALA A 289 15.76 -25.07 -8.51
C ALA A 289 16.83 -24.18 -7.88
N CYS A 290 16.45 -23.43 -6.84
CA CYS A 290 17.35 -22.54 -6.11
C CYS A 290 18.57 -23.30 -5.55
N GLN A 291 19.77 -22.74 -5.72
CA GLN A 291 21.05 -23.33 -5.33
C GLN A 291 21.72 -22.59 -4.15
N ILE A 292 21.01 -21.66 -3.49
CA ILE A 292 21.57 -20.89 -2.37
C ILE A 292 21.62 -21.77 -1.12
N GLY A 293 22.69 -22.57 -1.00
CA GLY A 293 22.84 -23.59 0.05
C GLY A 293 22.95 -23.04 1.48
N TYR A 294 23.36 -21.78 1.65
CA TYR A 294 23.44 -21.12 2.96
C TYR A 294 22.11 -20.49 3.41
N CYS A 295 21.04 -20.62 2.62
CA CYS A 295 19.71 -20.16 3.02
C CYS A 295 19.19 -20.99 4.21
N HIS A 296 18.74 -20.34 5.29
CA HIS A 296 18.21 -21.04 6.47
C HIS A 296 17.00 -21.94 6.18
N LEU A 297 16.29 -21.69 5.08
CA LEU A 297 15.16 -22.50 4.65
C LEU A 297 15.56 -23.63 3.69
N TYR A 298 16.82 -23.70 3.24
CA TYR A 298 17.24 -24.54 2.12
C TYR A 298 16.82 -26.02 2.26
N GLN A 299 16.98 -26.60 3.45
CA GLN A 299 16.67 -28.01 3.72
C GLN A 299 15.16 -28.31 3.76
N ARG A 300 14.32 -27.29 3.97
CA ARG A 300 12.85 -27.44 4.06
C ARG A 300 12.10 -26.82 2.88
N CYS A 301 12.81 -26.06 2.06
CA CYS A 301 12.26 -25.35 0.90
C CYS A 301 12.15 -26.30 -0.29
N SER A 302 10.97 -26.34 -0.93
CA SER A 302 10.76 -27.10 -2.17
C SER A 302 11.62 -26.59 -3.34
N ARG A 303 12.09 -25.34 -3.26
CA ARG A 303 12.95 -24.68 -4.26
C ARG A 303 12.30 -24.65 -5.64
N THR A 304 10.97 -24.53 -5.66
CA THR A 304 10.14 -24.56 -6.87
C THR A 304 10.56 -23.45 -7.84
N PRO A 305 10.95 -23.77 -9.09
CA PRO A 305 11.20 -22.77 -10.13
C PRO A 305 9.90 -22.02 -10.49
N LEU A 306 9.98 -20.72 -10.77
CA LEU A 306 8.79 -19.93 -11.16
C LEU A 306 8.52 -19.95 -12.67
N LYS A 307 9.52 -20.29 -13.48
CA LYS A 307 9.42 -20.34 -14.95
C LYS A 307 9.63 -21.77 -15.40
N SER A 308 8.67 -22.33 -16.13
CA SER A 308 8.87 -23.59 -16.83
C SER A 308 10.06 -23.45 -17.79
N GLN A 309 10.91 -24.48 -17.86
CA GLN A 309 11.86 -24.58 -18.97
C GLN A 309 11.01 -24.69 -20.24
N LYS A 310 11.10 -23.69 -21.13
CA LYS A 310 10.61 -23.90 -22.48
C LYS A 310 11.46 -25.03 -23.05
N ASN A 311 10.86 -26.19 -23.28
CA ASN A 311 11.48 -27.23 -24.08
C ASN A 311 11.73 -26.61 -25.46
N THR A 312 12.98 -26.25 -25.74
CA THR A 312 13.48 -26.11 -27.10
C THR A 312 13.42 -27.49 -27.73
N ILE A 313 12.34 -27.74 -28.47
CA ILE A 313 12.28 -28.77 -29.51
C ILE A 313 12.86 -28.14 -30.77
#